data_AF-A0A975LKQ7-F1
#
_entry.id   AF-A0A975LKQ7-F1
#
_cell.length_a   1.000
_cell.length_b   1.000
_cell.length_c   1.000
_cell.angle_alpha   90.00
_cell.angle_beta   90.00
_cell.angle_gamma   90.00
#
_symmetry.space_group_name_H-M   'P 1'
#
loop_
_entity.id
_entity.type
_entity.pdbx_description
1 polymer ?
#
loop_
_entity_poly.entity_id
_entity_poly.type
_entity_poly.pdbx_seq_one_letter_code
_entity_poly.pdbx_strand_id
1 'polypeptide(L)'
;MKIFKNKKGVTIAEMMAVVVIMGIIAAIAIPTVTGMINKTKIKAMEGDAVAVYNAAQTYCIQEDCGTTNFAVADMPDYLNKDFTEYTSVTITPQGSSGKITKVVIVTTADGTLTYDGVDHTWVAPSA
;
A
#
# COMPACT_ATOMS: atom_id res chain seq x y z
N MET A 1 39.89 -48.64 -8.64
CA MET A 1 40.30 -47.37 -8.00
C MET A 1 39.07 -46.77 -7.33
N LYS A 2 38.94 -46.87 -6.00
CA LYS A 2 37.77 -46.34 -5.24
C LYS A 2 38.11 -44.93 -4.77
N ILE A 3 37.45 -43.93 -5.37
CA ILE A 3 37.55 -42.53 -4.96
C ILE A 3 36.70 -42.36 -3.69
N PHE A 4 37.35 -42.31 -2.53
CA PHE A 4 36.69 -41.93 -1.28
C PHE A 4 36.41 -40.42 -1.32
N LYS A 5 35.16 -40.04 -1.57
CA LYS A 5 34.70 -38.66 -1.45
C LYS A 5 34.67 -38.29 0.04
N ASN A 6 35.56 -37.37 0.45
CA ASN A 6 35.56 -36.77 1.78
C ASN A 6 34.25 -35.99 1.98
N LYS A 7 33.30 -36.57 2.72
CA LYS A 7 32.17 -35.84 3.28
C LYS A 7 32.66 -35.14 4.56
N LYS A 8 33.30 -33.98 4.43
CA LYS A 8 33.49 -33.08 5.56
C LYS A 8 32.10 -32.55 5.93
N GLY A 9 31.51 -33.08 7.00
CA GLY A 9 30.30 -32.53 7.58
C GLY A 9 30.61 -31.22 8.29
N VAL A 10 29.78 -30.20 8.08
CA VAL A 10 29.79 -29.00 8.92
C VAL A 10 29.44 -29.42 10.33
N THR A 11 30.16 -28.91 11.33
CA THR A 11 29.89 -29.26 12.73
C THR A 11 28.61 -28.55 13.18
N ILE A 12 27.84 -29.19 14.06
CA ILE A 12 26.64 -28.55 14.64
C ILE A 12 27.01 -27.24 15.36
N ALA A 13 28.18 -27.21 16.00
CA ALA A 13 28.69 -26.02 16.70
C ALA A 13 28.87 -24.81 15.77
N GLU A 14 29.35 -25.01 14.53
CA GLU A 14 29.45 -23.92 13.54
C GLU A 14 28.07 -23.38 13.17
N MET A 15 27.08 -24.25 12.99
CA MET A 15 25.72 -23.81 12.65
C MET A 15 25.01 -23.14 13.84
N MET A 16 25.30 -23.55 15.07
CA MET A 16 24.76 -22.90 16.27
C MET A 16 25.31 -21.49 16.45
N ALA A 17 26.60 -21.28 16.20
CA ALA A 17 27.20 -19.94 16.25
C ALA A 17 26.55 -18.99 15.23
N VAL A 18 26.26 -19.48 14.01
CA VAL A 18 25.62 -18.67 12.95
C VAL A 18 24.21 -18.25 13.33
N VAL A 19 23.38 -19.18 13.83
CA VAL A 19 22.00 -18.87 14.21
C VAL A 19 21.94 -17.89 15.39
N VAL A 20 22.87 -17.96 16.33
CA VAL A 20 22.97 -16.99 17.43
C VAL A 20 23.25 -15.58 16.90
N ILE A 21 24.22 -15.43 16.00
CA ILE A 21 24.54 -14.12 15.41
C ILE A 21 23.37 -13.62 14.55
N MET A 22 22.76 -14.47 13.73
CA MET A 22 21.57 -14.13 12.95
C MET A 22 20.39 -13.70 13.84
N GLY A 23 20.23 -14.33 15.01
CA GLY A 23 19.21 -13.96 15.99
C GLY A 23 19.39 -12.54 16.55
N ILE A 24 20.62 -12.14 16.87
CA ILE A 24 20.93 -10.78 17.35
C ILE A 24 20.63 -9.75 16.25
N ILE A 25 21.04 -10.03 15.01
CA ILE A 25 20.77 -9.14 13.86
C ILE A 25 19.26 -9.02 13.62
N ALA A 26 18.55 -10.15 13.63
CA ALA A 26 17.10 -10.19 13.41
C ALA A 26 16.34 -9.39 14.47
N ALA A 27 16.74 -9.46 15.74
CA ALA A 27 16.09 -8.72 16.83
C ALA A 27 16.07 -7.19 16.59
N ILE A 28 17.14 -6.63 16.01
CA ILE A 28 17.23 -5.19 15.71
C ILE A 28 16.55 -4.87 14.36
N ALA A 29 16.65 -5.79 13.39
CA ALA A 29 16.13 -5.59 12.04
C ALA A 29 14.58 -5.65 11.96
N ILE A 30 13.93 -6.56 12.69
CA ILE A 30 12.47 -6.75 12.60
C ILE A 30 11.66 -5.46 12.88
N PRO A 31 11.89 -4.70 13.98
CA PRO A 31 11.10 -3.49 14.23
C PRO A 31 11.34 -2.40 13.17
N THR A 32 12.58 -2.26 12.70
CA THR A 32 12.96 -1.24 11.70
C THR A 32 12.39 -1.56 10.32
N VAL A 33 12.48 -2.82 9.89
CA VAL A 33 11.91 -3.29 8.62
C VAL A 33 10.39 -3.19 8.62
N THR A 34 9.72 -3.61 9.71
CA THR A 34 8.26 -3.49 9.83
C THR A 34 7.80 -2.03 9.73
N GLY A 35 8.48 -1.11 10.42
CA GLY A 35 8.17 0.32 10.33
C GLY A 35 8.40 0.90 8.93
N MET A 36 9.44 0.44 8.22
CA MET A 36 9.71 0.83 6.84
C MET A 36 8.62 0.32 5.88
N ILE A 37 8.22 -0.94 6.01
CA ILE A 37 7.15 -1.53 5.19
C ILE A 37 5.86 -0.72 5.32
N ASN A 38 5.46 -0.37 6.54
CA ASN A 38 4.25 0.42 6.76
C ASN A 38 4.33 1.81 6.09
N LYS A 39 5.47 2.49 6.19
CA LYS A 39 5.68 3.77 5.50
C LYS A 39 5.65 3.64 3.97
N THR A 40 6.23 2.57 3.43
CA THR A 40 6.21 2.29 1.99
C THR A 40 4.78 2.04 1.50
N LYS A 41 3.98 1.28 2.27
CA LYS A 41 2.56 1.08 1.97
C LYS A 41 1.78 2.39 1.95
N ILE A 42 1.94 3.25 2.97
CA ILE A 42 1.27 4.56 3.03
C ILE A 42 1.66 5.41 1.82
N LYS A 43 2.94 5.43 1.43
CA LYS A 43 3.39 6.14 0.23
C LYS A 43 2.81 5.57 -1.07
N ALA A 44 2.67 4.26 -1.17
CA ALA A 44 2.02 3.64 -2.32
C ALA A 44 0.54 4.06 -2.41
N MET A 45 -0.17 4.01 -1.27
CA MET A 45 -1.56 4.49 -1.17
C MET A 45 -1.70 5.97 -1.52
N GLU A 46 -0.74 6.82 -1.13
CA GLU A 46 -0.72 8.23 -1.51
C GLU A 46 -0.62 8.40 -3.04
N GLY A 47 0.31 7.68 -3.68
CA GLY A 47 0.44 7.71 -5.14
C GLY A 47 -0.82 7.21 -5.85
N ASP A 48 -1.43 6.16 -5.33
CA ASP A 48 -2.69 5.62 -5.84
C ASP A 48 -3.85 6.60 -5.66
N ALA A 49 -3.94 7.29 -4.52
CA ALA A 49 -4.95 8.31 -4.28
C ALA A 49 -4.81 9.51 -5.24
N VAL A 50 -3.58 9.93 -5.54
CA VAL A 50 -3.31 10.98 -6.54
C VAL A 50 -3.72 10.52 -7.93
N ALA A 51 -3.42 9.29 -8.31
CA ALA A 51 -3.82 8.73 -9.60
C ALA A 51 -5.35 8.66 -9.74
N VAL A 52 -6.03 8.16 -8.70
CA VAL A 52 -7.51 8.12 -8.63
C VAL A 52 -8.09 9.53 -8.70
N TYR A 53 -7.50 10.50 -7.98
CA TYR A 53 -7.97 11.88 -7.99
C TYR A 53 -7.93 12.47 -9.40
N ASN A 54 -6.79 12.33 -10.10
CA ASN A 54 -6.66 12.88 -11.45
C ASN A 54 -7.58 12.18 -12.47
N ALA A 55 -7.74 10.86 -12.36
CA ALA A 55 -8.66 10.10 -13.19
C ALA A 55 -10.11 10.52 -12.96
N ALA A 56 -10.53 10.58 -11.69
CA ALA A 56 -11.87 11.01 -11.30
C ALA A 56 -12.16 12.46 -11.67
N GLN A 57 -11.17 13.35 -11.55
CA GLN A 57 -11.27 14.74 -11.99
C GLN A 57 -11.50 14.82 -13.51
N THR A 58 -10.87 13.95 -14.30
CA THR A 58 -11.08 13.87 -15.74
C THR A 58 -12.47 13.32 -16.08
N TYR A 59 -12.88 12.24 -15.40
CA TYR A 59 -14.22 11.66 -15.51
C TYR A 59 -15.31 12.70 -15.21
N CYS A 60 -15.19 13.41 -14.08
CA CYS A 60 -16.13 14.45 -13.67
C CYS A 60 -16.26 15.61 -14.67
N ILE A 61 -15.20 15.94 -15.40
CA ILE A 61 -15.23 16.97 -16.45
C ILE A 61 -15.99 16.47 -17.69
N GLN A 62 -15.89 15.18 -18.01
CA GLN A 62 -16.47 14.61 -19.22
C GLN A 62 -17.93 14.16 -19.03
N GLU A 63 -18.25 13.54 -17.91
CA GLU A 63 -19.53 12.87 -17.69
C GLU A 63 -20.45 13.56 -16.66
N ASP A 64 -19.99 14.62 -16.00
CA ASP A 64 -20.65 15.27 -14.86
C ASP A 64 -20.98 14.29 -13.71
N CYS A 65 -20.09 14.23 -12.73
CA CYS A 65 -20.18 13.27 -11.62
C CYS A 65 -21.18 13.66 -10.50
N GLY A 66 -21.98 14.72 -10.70
CA GLY A 66 -23.06 15.09 -9.79
C GLY A 66 -22.61 15.38 -8.36
N THR A 67 -23.41 14.97 -7.36
CA THR A 67 -23.16 15.29 -5.94
C THR A 67 -22.99 14.06 -5.05
N THR A 68 -23.16 12.86 -5.60
CA THR A 68 -23.09 11.60 -4.87
C THR A 68 -21.69 11.00 -4.92
N ASN A 69 -21.25 10.42 -3.82
CA ASN A 69 -19.99 9.67 -3.82
C ASN A 69 -20.07 8.48 -4.78
N PHE A 70 -18.96 8.20 -5.46
CA PHE A 70 -18.81 7.09 -6.39
C PHE A 70 -17.47 6.37 -6.16
N ALA A 71 -17.29 5.23 -6.79
CA ALA A 71 -16.12 4.37 -6.64
C ALA A 71 -15.30 4.32 -7.93
N VAL A 72 -14.08 3.74 -7.84
CA VAL A 72 -13.22 3.53 -9.01
C VAL A 72 -13.88 2.62 -10.06
N ALA A 73 -14.72 1.68 -9.62
CA ALA A 73 -15.46 0.79 -10.51
C ALA A 73 -16.44 1.52 -11.45
N ASP A 74 -16.85 2.74 -11.09
CA ASP A 74 -17.74 3.57 -11.90
C ASP A 74 -17.00 4.31 -13.03
N MET A 75 -15.66 4.25 -13.06
CA MET A 75 -14.81 4.91 -14.06
C MET A 75 -13.76 3.98 -14.70
N PRO A 76 -14.16 2.82 -15.27
CA PRO A 76 -13.23 1.77 -15.71
C PRO A 76 -12.28 2.21 -16.83
N ASP A 77 -12.68 3.16 -17.68
CA ASP A 77 -11.87 3.62 -18.82
C ASP A 77 -10.80 4.65 -18.42
N TYR A 78 -10.85 5.19 -17.20
CA TYR A 78 -9.99 6.27 -16.75
C TYR A 78 -8.80 5.80 -15.90
N LEU A 79 -8.78 4.53 -15.48
CA LEU A 79 -7.78 4.03 -14.55
C LEU A 79 -7.45 2.54 -14.79
N ASN A 80 -6.20 2.29 -15.22
CA ASN A 80 -5.69 0.94 -15.50
C ASN A 80 -4.94 0.32 -14.31
N LYS A 81 -5.56 0.33 -13.12
CA LYS A 81 -5.04 -0.33 -11.93
C LYS A 81 -6.18 -1.05 -11.21
N ASP A 82 -5.89 -2.21 -10.64
CA ASP A 82 -6.78 -2.90 -9.73
C ASP A 82 -6.61 -2.36 -8.30
N PHE A 83 -7.73 -2.09 -7.63
CA PHE A 83 -7.81 -1.55 -6.27
C PHE A 83 -8.39 -2.57 -5.27
N THR A 84 -8.46 -3.85 -5.64
CA THR A 84 -8.90 -4.96 -4.77
C THR A 84 -8.04 -5.17 -3.53
N GLU A 85 -6.83 -4.62 -3.49
CA GLU A 85 -5.99 -4.59 -2.28
C GLU A 85 -6.57 -3.69 -1.17
N TYR A 86 -7.50 -2.79 -1.52
CA TYR A 86 -8.17 -1.90 -0.58
C TYR A 86 -9.57 -2.39 -0.25
N THR A 87 -10.01 -2.09 0.97
CA THR A 87 -11.39 -2.32 1.41
C THR A 87 -12.36 -1.47 0.61
N SER A 88 -12.01 -0.20 0.39
CA SER A 88 -12.78 0.70 -0.46
C SER A 88 -11.93 1.87 -0.95
N VAL A 89 -12.33 2.40 -2.11
CA VAL A 89 -11.85 3.69 -2.65
C VAL A 89 -13.08 4.51 -2.99
N THR A 90 -13.29 5.59 -2.23
CA THR A 90 -14.46 6.46 -2.38
C THR A 90 -14.02 7.82 -2.90
N ILE A 91 -14.67 8.31 -3.94
CA ILE A 91 -14.48 9.63 -4.50
C ILE A 91 -15.66 10.51 -4.11
N THR A 92 -15.39 11.71 -3.60
CA THR A 92 -16.41 12.70 -3.25
C THR A 92 -16.37 13.86 -4.25
N PRO A 93 -17.40 14.05 -5.09
CA PRO A 93 -17.47 15.19 -6.01
C PRO A 93 -17.68 16.53 -5.28
N GLN A 94 -17.46 17.64 -5.98
CA GLN A 94 -17.65 19.02 -5.51
C GLN A 94 -18.89 19.65 -6.17
N GLY A 95 -20.05 19.07 -5.89
CA GLY A 95 -21.30 19.47 -6.54
C GLY A 95 -21.25 19.30 -8.06
N SER A 96 -22.19 19.93 -8.79
CA SER A 96 -22.25 19.91 -10.26
C SER A 96 -21.15 20.76 -10.95
N SER A 97 -19.99 20.91 -10.32
CA SER A 97 -18.89 21.76 -10.82
C SER A 97 -17.92 21.00 -11.73
N GLY A 98 -18.15 19.71 -11.99
CA GLY A 98 -17.20 18.83 -12.67
C GLY A 98 -15.87 18.67 -11.90
N LYS A 99 -15.88 18.90 -10.59
CA LYS A 99 -14.71 18.85 -9.70
C LYS A 99 -14.89 17.80 -8.64
N ILE A 100 -13.79 17.35 -8.06
CA ILE A 100 -13.79 16.48 -6.89
C ILE A 100 -13.24 17.19 -5.66
N THR A 101 -13.76 16.82 -4.50
CA THR A 101 -13.35 17.36 -3.20
C THR A 101 -12.26 16.50 -2.55
N LYS A 102 -12.38 15.17 -2.65
CA LYS A 102 -11.43 14.24 -2.04
C LYS A 102 -11.57 12.81 -2.56
N VAL A 103 -10.51 12.03 -2.36
CA VAL A 103 -10.44 10.58 -2.48
C VAL A 103 -10.13 9.99 -1.11
N VAL A 104 -10.86 8.94 -0.72
CA VAL A 104 -10.65 8.20 0.53
C VAL A 104 -10.36 6.73 0.21
N ILE A 105 -9.19 6.26 0.60
CA ILE A 105 -8.77 4.85 0.48
C ILE A 105 -8.77 4.23 1.88
N VAL A 106 -9.49 3.12 2.05
CA VAL A 106 -9.61 2.40 3.32
C VAL A 106 -8.99 1.02 3.18
N THR A 107 -8.20 0.62 4.17
CA THR A 107 -7.74 -0.75 4.38
C THR A 107 -8.16 -1.22 5.77
N THR A 108 -8.44 -2.51 5.93
CA THR A 108 -8.74 -3.08 7.26
C THR A 108 -7.50 -3.18 8.16
N ALA A 109 -6.34 -3.46 7.57
CA ALA A 109 -5.12 -3.75 8.31
C ALA A 109 -4.22 -2.52 8.55
N ASP A 110 -4.15 -1.59 7.60
CA ASP A 110 -3.13 -0.55 7.60
C ASP A 110 -3.68 0.81 8.02
N GLY A 111 -4.93 1.17 7.66
CA GLY A 111 -5.57 2.45 8.00
C GLY A 111 -6.38 3.08 6.86
N THR A 112 -6.73 4.36 7.04
CA THR A 112 -7.47 5.18 6.06
C THR A 112 -6.61 6.36 5.60
N LEU A 113 -6.45 6.52 4.29
CA LEU A 113 -5.82 7.67 3.65
C LEU A 113 -6.89 8.54 2.99
N THR A 114 -6.89 9.84 3.29
CA THR A 114 -7.74 10.82 2.59
C THR A 114 -6.86 11.83 1.87
N TYR A 115 -7.07 12.02 0.57
CA TYR A 115 -6.38 12.99 -0.26
C TYR A 115 -7.38 14.03 -0.79
N ASP A 116 -7.09 15.32 -0.65
CA ASP A 116 -8.01 16.42 -1.02
C ASP A 116 -7.61 17.17 -2.30
N GLY A 117 -6.60 16.67 -3.02
CA GLY A 117 -6.06 17.33 -4.21
C GLY A 117 -4.85 18.23 -3.94
N VAL A 118 -4.54 18.50 -2.67
CA VAL A 118 -3.35 19.25 -2.24
C VAL A 118 -2.52 18.40 -1.30
N ASP A 119 -3.12 17.95 -0.20
CA ASP A 119 -2.48 17.21 0.87
C ASP A 119 -3.21 15.90 1.16
N HIS A 120 -2.51 15.01 1.87
CA HIS A 120 -3.09 13.78 2.38
C HIS A 120 -3.15 13.80 3.92
N THR A 121 -4.15 13.12 4.46
CA THR A 121 -4.26 12.82 5.89
C THR A 121 -4.33 11.31 6.08
N TRP A 122 -3.62 10.84 7.10
CA TRP A 122 -3.56 9.43 7.46
C TRP A 122 -4.19 9.19 8.82
N VAL A 123 -5.09 8.21 8.89
CA VAL A 123 -5.71 7.74 10.13
C VAL A 123 -5.40 6.26 10.30
N ALA A 124 -4.68 5.90 11.36
CA ALA A 124 -4.40 4.51 11.71
C ALA A 124 -5.71 3.75 12.00
N PRO A 125 -5.75 2.42 11.81
CA PRO A 125 -6.94 1.62 12.04
C PRO A 125 -7.33 1.68 13.51
N SER A 126 -8.64 1.66 13.80
CA SER A 126 -9.12 1.50 15.18
C SER A 126 -8.71 0.13 15.68
N ALA A 127 -7.96 0.10 16.79
CA ALA A 127 -7.53 -1.12 17.48
C ALA A 127 -8.71 -1.99 17.95
#